data_AF-H2XMN9-F1
#
_entry.id   AF-H2XMN9-F1
#
_cell.length_a   1.000
_cell.length_b   1.000
_cell.length_c   1.000
_cell.angle_alpha   90.00
_cell.angle_beta   90.00
_cell.angle_gamma   90.00
#
_symmetry.space_group_name_H-M   'P 1'
#
loop_
_entity.id
_entity.type
_entity.pdbx_description
1 polymer ?
#
loop_
_entity_poly.entity_id
_entity_poly.type
_entity_poly.pdbx_seq_one_letter_code
_entity_poly.pdbx_strand_id
1 'polypeptide(L)'
;MPRKKRKTGGRGNIFCGCFGAADEPPDIQLNMTDAMTAPAHIETFPPMPSPSELKTKFSEFVDELDLPSQNRQAMFDLPPEKQWQIYCSKKKEQEDPNKLATSWPDYYIDRLNSMSTIMVLTYDEEEIEMRLKLVDGLKTALRTQPVRFVVRFAELDGISCLLNFLKNMVAEVRESRIHTSAIGCIKAL
;
A
#
# COMPACT_ATOMS: atom_id res chain seq x y z
N MET A 1 24.13 -42.31 58.27
CA MET A 1 24.85 -41.09 58.68
C MET A 1 25.33 -40.33 57.44
N PRO A 2 25.28 -38.99 57.41
CA PRO A 2 25.47 -38.19 56.19
C PRO A 2 26.89 -37.58 56.05
N ARG A 3 27.32 -37.30 54.81
CA ARG A 3 28.16 -36.13 54.44
C ARG A 3 28.29 -36.02 52.91
N LYS A 4 27.86 -34.90 52.29
CA LYS A 4 28.72 -33.79 51.79
C LYS A 4 27.91 -32.84 50.87
N LYS A 5 28.18 -31.54 51.02
CA LYS A 5 27.55 -30.36 50.38
C LYS A 5 27.64 -30.32 48.84
N ARG A 6 26.73 -29.59 48.17
CA ARG A 6 27.03 -28.33 47.43
C ARG A 6 25.80 -27.60 46.83
N LYS A 7 25.80 -26.27 47.05
CA LYS A 7 25.32 -25.09 46.30
C LYS A 7 24.03 -25.19 45.45
N THR A 8 22.98 -24.51 45.91
CA THR A 8 21.75 -24.18 45.19
C THR A 8 21.84 -22.82 44.49
N GLY A 9 21.41 -22.77 43.22
CA GLY A 9 21.23 -21.55 42.43
C GLY A 9 19.97 -20.79 42.84
N GLY A 10 20.08 -19.45 42.84
CA GLY A 10 19.01 -18.53 43.18
C GLY A 10 18.05 -18.30 42.01
N ARG A 11 16.76 -18.49 42.31
CA ARG A 11 15.60 -18.21 41.46
C ARG A 11 15.46 -16.70 41.23
N GLY A 12 15.33 -16.29 39.96
CA GLY A 12 14.86 -14.96 39.60
C GLY A 12 13.38 -14.83 39.92
N ASN A 13 13.03 -13.78 40.68
CA ASN A 13 11.65 -13.39 40.95
C ASN A 13 11.41 -12.03 40.30
N ILE A 14 10.41 -12.00 39.43
CA ILE A 14 9.87 -10.84 38.72
C ILE A 14 9.22 -9.92 39.76
N PHE A 15 9.67 -8.67 39.85
CA PHE A 15 8.90 -7.60 40.50
C PHE A 15 9.03 -6.31 39.70
N CYS A 16 7.94 -5.93 39.05
CA CYS A 16 7.71 -4.66 38.39
C CYS A 16 7.65 -3.54 39.45
N GLY A 17 8.35 -2.45 39.20
CA GLY A 17 8.43 -1.28 40.08
C GLY A 17 8.64 0.01 39.28
N CYS A 18 7.69 0.34 38.40
CA CYS A 18 7.60 1.68 37.82
C CYS A 18 6.87 2.60 38.82
N PHE A 19 7.59 3.22 39.76
CA PHE A 19 7.25 4.52 40.39
C PHE A 19 8.39 4.92 41.33
N GLY A 20 9.23 5.84 40.87
CA GLY A 20 10.30 6.45 41.66
C GLY A 20 10.81 7.68 40.94
N ALA A 21 10.30 8.84 41.34
CA ALA A 21 10.67 10.15 40.82
C ALA A 21 12.15 10.46 41.09
N ALA A 22 12.85 10.91 40.05
CA ALA A 22 13.96 11.84 40.16
C ALA A 22 13.92 12.72 38.90
N ASP A 23 13.65 14.01 39.12
CA ASP A 23 13.68 15.09 38.13
C ASP A 23 15.08 15.20 37.51
N GLU A 24 15.24 14.72 36.27
CA GLU A 24 16.07 15.36 35.24
C GLU A 24 15.76 14.70 33.88
N PRO A 25 15.28 15.45 32.86
CA PRO A 25 15.22 14.91 31.51
C PRO A 25 16.67 14.67 31.03
N PRO A 26 16.99 13.53 30.39
CA PRO A 26 18.35 13.32 29.92
C PRO A 26 18.69 14.39 28.87
N ASP A 27 19.73 15.18 29.16
CA ASP A 27 20.31 16.10 28.19
C ASP A 27 20.75 15.31 26.96
N ILE A 28 20.10 15.58 25.82
CA ILE A 28 20.53 15.03 24.53
C ILE A 28 21.79 15.80 24.14
N GLN A 29 22.95 15.27 24.54
CA GLN A 29 24.22 15.70 23.97
C GLN A 29 24.25 15.25 22.51
N LEU A 30 23.87 16.16 21.61
CA LEU A 30 24.06 15.99 20.17
C LEU A 30 25.57 16.01 19.89
N ASN A 31 26.20 14.85 20.01
CA ASN A 31 27.54 14.64 19.54
C ASN A 31 27.52 14.79 18.01
N MET A 32 27.91 15.97 17.52
CA MET A 32 27.97 16.38 16.11
C MET A 32 28.91 15.50 15.25
N THR A 33 29.52 14.47 15.82
CA THR A 33 30.52 13.60 15.18
C THR A 33 30.00 12.20 14.83
N ASP A 34 28.76 11.85 15.18
CA ASP A 34 28.17 10.52 14.86
C ASP A 34 27.04 10.59 13.80
N ALA A 35 26.78 11.78 13.25
CA ALA A 35 25.75 12.04 12.24
C ALA A 35 26.16 11.66 10.80
N MET A 36 27.11 10.73 10.62
CA MET A 36 27.51 10.22 9.30
C MET A 36 27.35 8.71 9.12
N THR A 37 26.74 8.00 10.07
CA THR A 37 26.55 6.54 9.97
C THR A 37 25.09 6.10 10.07
N ALA A 38 24.14 7.02 9.88
CA ALA A 38 22.82 6.65 9.39
C ALA A 38 22.82 6.94 7.89
N PRO A 39 22.61 5.95 7.00
CA PRO A 39 22.32 6.28 5.61
C PRO A 39 21.01 7.06 5.62
N ALA A 40 21.10 8.39 5.55
CA ALA A 40 20.05 9.18 4.94
C ALA A 40 19.79 8.49 3.61
N HIS A 41 18.59 7.93 3.43
CA HIS A 41 18.19 7.33 2.18
C HIS A 41 18.04 8.48 1.18
N ILE A 42 19.16 9.01 0.70
CA ILE A 42 19.21 9.92 -0.43
C ILE A 42 18.75 9.05 -1.58
N GLU A 43 17.46 9.12 -1.92
CA GLU A 43 16.97 8.51 -3.15
C GLU A 43 17.71 9.19 -4.30
N THR A 44 18.68 8.47 -4.83
CA THR A 44 19.48 8.93 -5.95
C THR A 44 18.63 8.81 -7.21
N PHE A 45 17.92 9.89 -7.53
CA PHE A 45 17.23 10.01 -8.81
C PHE A 45 18.25 10.19 -9.94
N PRO A 46 17.96 9.72 -11.16
CA PRO A 46 18.78 10.04 -12.33
C PRO A 46 18.91 11.55 -12.52
N PRO A 47 20.00 12.02 -13.16
CA PRO A 47 20.21 13.45 -13.39
C PRO A 47 19.02 14.06 -14.14
N MET A 48 18.68 15.29 -13.78
CA MET A 48 17.54 16.01 -14.38
C MET A 48 17.76 16.19 -15.89
N PRO A 49 16.76 15.88 -16.73
CA PRO A 49 16.84 16.08 -18.18
C PRO A 49 16.74 17.56 -18.54
N SER A 50 16.83 17.88 -19.82
CA SER A 50 16.66 19.26 -20.28
C SER A 50 15.26 19.81 -19.93
N PRO A 51 15.08 21.13 -19.78
CA PRO A 51 13.79 21.72 -19.40
C PRO A 51 12.63 21.38 -20.36
N SER A 52 12.92 21.26 -21.66
CA SER A 52 11.92 20.87 -22.67
C SER A 52 11.49 19.41 -22.53
N GLU A 53 12.43 18.51 -22.27
CA GLU A 53 12.13 17.09 -22.04
C GLU A 53 11.39 16.89 -20.73
N LEU A 54 11.78 17.60 -19.66
CA LEU A 54 11.09 17.56 -18.37
C LEU A 54 9.64 18.00 -18.53
N LYS A 55 9.39 19.13 -19.21
CA LYS A 55 8.04 19.66 -19.45
C LYS A 55 7.18 18.66 -20.22
N THR A 56 7.74 17.99 -21.23
CA THR A 56 7.02 16.98 -22.03
C THR A 56 6.60 15.81 -21.15
N LYS A 57 7.57 15.19 -20.44
CA LYS A 57 7.33 14.05 -19.55
C LYS A 57 6.36 14.38 -18.41
N PHE A 58 6.50 15.57 -17.81
CA PHE A 58 5.65 16.00 -16.71
C PHE A 58 4.24 16.36 -17.19
N SER A 59 4.08 16.90 -18.42
CA SER A 59 2.76 17.13 -19.00
C SER A 59 2.00 15.83 -19.21
N GLU A 60 2.63 14.81 -19.80
CA GLU A 60 2.02 13.48 -19.97
C GLU A 60 1.59 12.89 -18.63
N PHE A 61 2.45 13.00 -17.61
CA PHE A 61 2.13 12.57 -16.24
C PHE A 61 0.93 13.32 -15.63
N VAL A 62 0.88 14.64 -15.77
CA VAL A 62 -0.21 15.46 -15.23
C VAL A 62 -1.53 15.19 -15.96
N ASP A 63 -1.47 14.91 -17.26
CA ASP A 63 -2.64 14.52 -18.05
C ASP A 63 -3.18 13.14 -17.62
N GLU A 64 -2.30 12.18 -17.24
CA GLU A 64 -2.73 10.89 -16.68
C GLU A 64 -3.45 10.99 -15.33
N LEU A 65 -3.19 12.05 -14.55
CA LEU A 65 -3.79 12.24 -13.22
C LEU A 65 -5.22 12.80 -13.25
N ASP A 66 -5.69 13.29 -14.40
CA ASP A 66 -7.00 13.92 -14.59
C ASP A 66 -7.35 14.95 -13.49
N LEU A 67 -6.40 15.83 -13.21
CA LEU A 67 -6.55 16.85 -12.17
C LEU A 67 -7.47 17.99 -12.64
N PRO A 68 -8.32 18.55 -11.76
CA PRO A 68 -9.03 19.80 -12.04
C PRO A 68 -8.07 20.91 -12.45
N SER A 69 -8.50 21.83 -13.31
CA SER A 69 -7.67 22.90 -13.90
C SER A 69 -6.82 23.67 -12.89
N GLN A 70 -7.37 23.97 -11.71
CA GLN A 70 -6.66 24.64 -10.62
C GLN A 70 -5.50 23.78 -10.06
N ASN A 71 -5.72 22.48 -9.85
CA ASN A 71 -4.70 21.55 -9.34
C ASN A 71 -3.65 21.23 -10.41
N ARG A 72 -4.06 21.19 -11.68
CA ARG A 72 -3.16 21.05 -12.83
C ARG A 72 -2.19 22.22 -12.91
N GLN A 73 -2.68 23.45 -12.78
CA GLN A 73 -1.81 24.64 -12.77
C GLN A 73 -0.82 24.61 -11.60
N ALA A 74 -1.29 24.24 -10.40
CA ALA A 74 -0.43 24.11 -9.23
C ALA A 74 0.72 23.08 -9.42
N MET A 75 0.52 22.03 -10.23
CA MET A 75 1.60 21.10 -10.59
C MET A 75 2.63 21.74 -11.53
N PHE A 76 2.18 22.53 -12.52
CA PHE A 76 3.09 23.22 -13.44
C PHE A 76 3.83 24.40 -12.81
N ASP A 77 3.31 24.98 -11.74
CA ASP A 77 3.95 26.07 -10.99
C ASP A 77 5.06 25.59 -10.04
N LEU A 78 5.22 24.26 -9.87
CA LEU A 78 6.30 23.70 -9.07
C LEU A 78 7.68 23.98 -9.69
N PRO A 79 8.72 24.21 -8.86
CA PRO A 79 10.10 24.26 -9.36
C PRO A 79 10.47 22.99 -10.16
N PRO A 80 11.31 23.10 -11.20
CA PRO A 80 11.72 21.97 -12.04
C PRO A 80 12.27 20.78 -11.23
N GLU A 81 12.99 21.05 -10.13
CA GLU A 81 13.52 20.03 -9.23
C GLU A 81 12.41 19.18 -8.62
N LYS A 82 11.31 19.81 -8.19
CA LYS A 82 10.16 19.11 -7.59
C LYS A 82 9.37 18.34 -8.64
N GLN A 83 9.18 18.92 -9.83
CA GLN A 83 8.53 18.22 -10.95
C GLN A 83 9.29 16.95 -11.32
N TRP A 84 10.64 17.04 -11.37
CA TRP A 84 11.49 15.89 -11.66
C TRP A 84 11.44 14.82 -10.56
N GLN A 85 11.48 15.22 -9.29
CA GLN A 85 11.34 14.31 -8.15
C GLN A 85 10.00 13.56 -8.19
N ILE A 86 8.88 14.27 -8.35
CA ILE A 86 7.54 13.67 -8.42
C ILE A 86 7.46 12.67 -9.59
N TYR A 87 7.96 13.06 -10.77
CA TYR A 87 7.99 12.20 -11.94
C TYR A 87 8.81 10.92 -11.68
N CYS A 88 10.00 11.05 -11.09
CA CYS A 88 10.86 9.90 -10.81
C CYS A 88 10.27 8.98 -9.74
N SER A 89 9.68 9.53 -8.67
CA SER A 89 8.94 8.75 -7.68
C SER A 89 7.80 7.97 -8.33
N LYS A 90 7.06 8.57 -9.27
CA LYS A 90 6.00 7.88 -9.99
C LYS A 90 6.53 6.76 -10.88
N LYS A 91 7.61 7.03 -11.62
CA LYS A 91 8.22 6.03 -12.51
C LYS A 91 8.75 4.84 -11.72
N LYS A 92 9.43 5.09 -10.59
CA LYS A 92 9.90 4.04 -9.67
C LYS A 92 8.74 3.22 -9.10
N GLU A 93 7.61 3.87 -8.78
CA GLU A 93 6.39 3.18 -8.33
C GLU A 93 5.81 2.25 -9.41
N GLN A 94 5.84 2.65 -10.68
CA GLN A 94 5.36 1.82 -11.80
C GLN A 94 6.29 0.64 -12.12
N GLU A 95 7.59 0.81 -11.90
CA GLU A 95 8.61 -0.24 -12.14
C GLU A 95 8.71 -1.26 -10.99
N ASP A 96 8.04 -1.04 -9.85
CA ASP A 96 8.00 -2.00 -8.74
C ASP A 96 7.30 -3.30 -9.15
N PRO A 97 8.01 -4.45 -9.20
CA PRO A 97 7.46 -5.74 -9.61
C PRO A 97 6.26 -6.17 -8.75
N ASN A 98 6.20 -5.76 -7.48
CA ASN A 98 5.09 -6.09 -6.59
C ASN A 98 3.81 -5.31 -6.93
N LYS A 99 3.92 -4.17 -7.63
CA LYS A 99 2.78 -3.39 -8.16
C LYS A 99 2.35 -3.78 -9.57
N LEU A 100 3.19 -4.50 -10.33
CA LEU A 100 2.80 -4.98 -11.65
C LEU A 100 1.60 -5.93 -11.59
N ALA A 101 1.50 -6.81 -10.59
CA ALA A 101 0.32 -7.68 -10.44
C ALA A 101 -0.99 -6.93 -10.09
N THR A 102 -0.90 -5.71 -9.54
CA THR A 102 -2.07 -4.90 -9.11
C THR A 102 -2.42 -3.78 -10.10
N SER A 103 -1.71 -3.68 -11.23
CA SER A 103 -1.92 -2.67 -12.28
C SER A 103 -2.58 -3.21 -13.56
N TRP A 104 -2.89 -4.51 -13.60
CA TRP A 104 -3.63 -5.12 -14.72
C TRP A 104 -5.09 -5.38 -14.35
N PRO A 105 -6.05 -4.71 -15.00
CA PRO A 105 -7.48 -4.96 -14.81
C PRO A 105 -7.86 -6.43 -15.05
N ASP A 106 -7.31 -7.04 -16.09
CA ASP A 106 -7.57 -8.42 -16.52
C ASP A 106 -7.31 -9.42 -15.37
N TYR A 107 -6.22 -9.22 -14.61
CA TYR A 107 -5.89 -10.06 -13.46
C TYR A 107 -7.00 -10.08 -12.41
N TYR A 108 -7.54 -8.91 -12.06
CA TYR A 108 -8.61 -8.85 -11.05
C TYR A 108 -9.90 -9.47 -11.56
N ILE A 109 -10.23 -9.28 -12.85
CA ILE A 109 -11.42 -9.84 -13.48
C ILE A 109 -11.36 -11.36 -13.48
N ASP A 110 -10.25 -11.95 -13.93
CA ASP A 110 -10.03 -13.40 -13.96
C ASP A 110 -10.14 -14.00 -12.55
N ARG A 111 -9.54 -13.34 -11.56
CA ARG A 111 -9.58 -13.80 -10.18
C ARG A 111 -10.97 -13.68 -9.55
N LEU A 112 -11.71 -12.58 -9.80
CA LEU A 112 -13.10 -12.42 -9.37
C LEU A 112 -14.01 -13.50 -9.95
N ASN A 113 -13.89 -13.78 -11.25
CA ASN A 113 -14.66 -14.84 -11.91
C ASN A 113 -14.34 -16.22 -11.33
N SER A 114 -13.05 -16.50 -11.08
CA SER A 114 -12.62 -17.75 -10.43
C SER A 114 -13.20 -17.88 -9.02
N MET A 115 -13.20 -16.79 -8.23
CA MET A 115 -13.77 -16.79 -6.88
C MET A 115 -15.29 -16.94 -6.87
N SER A 116 -16.02 -16.33 -7.81
CA SER A 116 -17.48 -16.43 -7.89
C SER A 116 -17.96 -17.88 -8.02
N THR A 117 -17.12 -18.76 -8.55
CA THR A 117 -17.43 -20.19 -8.69
C THR A 117 -17.11 -20.98 -7.41
N ILE A 118 -16.13 -20.53 -6.61
CA ILE A 118 -15.58 -21.26 -5.45
C ILE A 118 -16.16 -20.76 -4.13
N MET A 119 -16.77 -19.56 -4.09
CA MET A 119 -17.32 -18.94 -2.87
C MET A 119 -18.35 -19.79 -2.12
N VAL A 120 -18.90 -20.81 -2.79
CA VAL A 120 -19.89 -21.76 -2.26
C VAL A 120 -19.23 -22.90 -1.44
N LEU A 121 -17.92 -23.15 -1.57
CA LEU A 121 -17.35 -24.45 -1.23
C LEU A 121 -16.35 -24.48 -0.06
N THR A 122 -15.84 -23.33 0.42
CA THR A 122 -14.74 -23.33 1.40
C THR A 122 -14.89 -22.24 2.47
N TYR A 123 -14.78 -22.66 3.74
CA TYR A 123 -14.71 -21.81 4.94
C TYR A 123 -13.30 -21.76 5.53
N ASP A 124 -12.28 -21.98 4.70
CA ASP A 124 -10.89 -21.86 5.15
C ASP A 124 -10.55 -20.39 5.40
N GLU A 125 -10.11 -20.06 6.62
CA GLU A 125 -9.81 -18.69 7.04
C GLU A 125 -8.69 -18.08 6.20
N GLU A 126 -7.68 -18.87 5.81
CA GLU A 126 -6.59 -18.41 4.95
C GLU A 126 -7.11 -18.03 3.56
N GLU A 127 -8.00 -18.85 3.00
CA GLU A 127 -8.62 -18.56 1.71
C GLU A 127 -9.51 -17.32 1.77
N ILE A 128 -10.31 -17.16 2.82
CA ILE A 128 -11.14 -15.96 3.03
C ILE A 128 -10.26 -14.70 3.09
N GLU A 129 -9.13 -14.75 3.80
CA GLU A 129 -8.19 -13.62 3.89
C GLU A 129 -7.52 -13.33 2.54
N MET A 130 -7.16 -14.36 1.77
CA MET A 130 -6.63 -14.17 0.40
C MET A 130 -7.65 -13.50 -0.52
N ARG A 131 -8.91 -13.94 -0.48
CA ARG A 131 -10.00 -13.34 -1.26
C ARG A 131 -10.23 -11.88 -0.86
N LEU A 132 -10.20 -11.59 0.45
CA LEU A 132 -10.35 -10.23 0.95
C LEU A 132 -9.22 -9.32 0.46
N LYS A 133 -7.96 -9.76 0.57
CA LYS A 133 -6.80 -8.99 0.08
C LYS A 133 -6.90 -8.67 -1.41
N LEU A 134 -7.39 -9.61 -2.21
CA LEU A 134 -7.59 -9.40 -3.64
C LEU A 134 -8.64 -8.31 -3.91
N VAL A 135 -9.80 -8.37 -3.25
CA VAL A 135 -10.88 -7.38 -3.42
C VAL A 135 -10.47 -6.01 -2.88
N ASP A 136 -9.75 -5.95 -1.76
CA ASP A 136 -9.17 -4.70 -1.25
C ASP A 136 -8.09 -4.12 -2.19
N GLY A 137 -7.31 -4.98 -2.83
CA GLY A 137 -6.37 -4.61 -3.89
C GLY A 137 -7.08 -3.96 -5.08
N LEU A 138 -8.16 -4.59 -5.57
CA LEU A 138 -8.97 -4.02 -6.65
C LEU A 138 -9.58 -2.67 -6.26
N LYS A 139 -10.18 -2.59 -5.06
CA LYS A 139 -10.75 -1.35 -4.53
C LYS A 139 -9.72 -0.22 -4.51
N THR A 140 -8.51 -0.53 -4.06
CA THR A 140 -7.40 0.43 -4.03
C THR A 140 -7.00 0.81 -5.45
N ALA A 141 -6.84 -0.18 -6.34
CA ALA A 141 -6.48 0.06 -7.73
C ALA A 141 -7.48 0.98 -8.44
N LEU A 142 -8.78 0.72 -8.29
CA LEU A 142 -9.85 1.56 -8.86
C LEU A 142 -9.82 3.01 -8.34
N ARG A 143 -9.37 3.24 -7.09
CA ARG A 143 -9.26 4.59 -6.52
C ARG A 143 -7.97 5.32 -6.89
N THR A 144 -6.87 4.60 -7.06
CA THR A 144 -5.52 5.20 -7.08
C THR A 144 -4.75 4.99 -8.37
N GLN A 145 -5.16 4.04 -9.23
CA GLN A 145 -4.55 3.87 -10.54
C GLN A 145 -5.03 4.95 -11.50
N PRO A 146 -4.24 5.27 -12.55
CA PRO A 146 -4.63 6.24 -13.57
C PRO A 146 -5.97 5.87 -14.23
N VAL A 147 -6.68 6.86 -14.76
CA VAL A 147 -8.01 6.69 -15.40
C VAL A 147 -8.02 5.59 -16.46
N ARG A 148 -6.91 5.41 -17.21
CA ARG A 148 -6.73 4.30 -18.17
C ARG A 148 -6.97 2.90 -17.58
N PHE A 149 -6.64 2.68 -16.31
CA PHE A 149 -6.93 1.42 -15.61
C PHE A 149 -8.44 1.20 -15.50
N VAL A 150 -9.17 2.23 -15.09
CA VAL A 150 -10.63 2.18 -14.90
C VAL A 150 -11.35 2.03 -16.23
N VAL A 151 -10.94 2.78 -17.26
CA VAL A 151 -11.47 2.65 -18.62
C VAL A 151 -11.25 1.23 -19.15
N ARG A 152 -10.03 0.70 -19.03
CA ARG A 152 -9.71 -0.66 -19.45
C ARG A 152 -10.48 -1.70 -18.66
N PHE A 153 -10.66 -1.52 -17.35
CA PHE A 153 -11.47 -2.39 -16.50
C PHE A 153 -12.93 -2.43 -16.99
N ALA A 154 -13.50 -1.29 -17.37
CA ALA A 154 -14.85 -1.21 -17.91
C ALA A 154 -14.97 -1.86 -19.31
N GLU A 155 -14.00 -1.61 -20.21
CA GLU A 155 -13.96 -2.21 -21.55
C GLU A 155 -13.86 -3.75 -21.52
N LEU A 156 -13.28 -4.31 -20.46
CA LEU A 156 -13.14 -5.75 -20.25
C LEU A 156 -14.31 -6.38 -19.48
N ASP A 157 -15.47 -5.71 -19.44
CA ASP A 157 -16.65 -6.14 -18.68
C ASP A 157 -16.39 -6.31 -17.17
N GLY A 158 -15.37 -5.64 -16.61
CA GLY A 158 -15.03 -5.72 -15.20
C GLY A 158 -16.13 -5.23 -14.26
N ILE A 159 -16.90 -4.22 -14.69
CA ILE A 159 -18.07 -3.74 -13.94
C ILE A 159 -19.12 -4.85 -13.85
N SER A 160 -19.44 -5.49 -14.98
CA SER A 160 -20.37 -6.63 -15.04
C SER A 160 -19.88 -7.81 -14.19
N CYS A 161 -18.57 -8.11 -14.24
CA CYS A 161 -17.94 -9.12 -13.40
C CYS A 161 -18.15 -8.83 -11.90
N LEU A 162 -17.88 -7.60 -11.46
CA LEU A 162 -18.03 -7.19 -10.07
C LEU A 162 -19.49 -7.20 -9.60
N LEU A 163 -20.42 -6.77 -10.45
CA LEU A 163 -21.86 -6.83 -10.17
C LEU A 163 -22.36 -8.28 -10.05
N ASN A 164 -21.90 -9.17 -10.94
CA ASN A 164 -22.22 -10.59 -10.88
C ASN A 164 -21.62 -11.24 -9.62
N PHE A 165 -20.39 -10.87 -9.24
CA PHE A 165 -19.76 -11.33 -8.01
C PHE A 165 -20.60 -10.96 -6.78
N LEU A 166 -21.06 -9.71 -6.67
CA LEU A 166 -21.95 -9.26 -5.60
C LEU A 166 -23.31 -9.99 -5.63
N LYS A 167 -23.93 -10.09 -6.81
CA LYS A 167 -25.24 -10.72 -7.00
C LYS A 167 -25.26 -12.18 -6.58
N ASN A 168 -24.18 -12.91 -6.86
CA ASN A 168 -24.05 -14.33 -6.61
C ASN A 168 -23.52 -14.66 -5.20
N MET A 169 -23.29 -13.67 -4.34
CA MET A 169 -22.89 -13.93 -2.94
C MET A 169 -23.98 -14.69 -2.18
N VAL A 170 -23.57 -15.81 -1.59
CA VAL A 170 -24.37 -16.60 -0.65
C VAL A 170 -24.63 -15.83 0.64
N ALA A 171 -25.69 -16.20 1.36
CA ALA A 171 -26.19 -15.44 2.52
C ALA A 171 -25.13 -15.26 3.62
N GLU A 172 -24.25 -16.24 3.78
CA GLU A 172 -23.18 -16.27 4.77
C GLU A 172 -22.05 -15.28 4.47
N VAL A 173 -21.87 -14.92 3.20
CA VAL A 173 -20.85 -13.97 2.75
C VAL A 173 -21.42 -12.56 2.59
N ARG A 174 -22.75 -12.41 2.50
CA ARG A 174 -23.41 -11.10 2.59
C ARG A 174 -23.10 -10.47 3.94
N GLU A 175 -22.92 -9.15 3.94
CA GLU A 175 -22.45 -8.37 5.10
C GLU A 175 -21.02 -8.69 5.61
N SER A 176 -20.26 -9.56 4.93
CA SER A 176 -18.85 -9.79 5.27
C SER A 176 -17.94 -8.61 4.88
N ARG A 177 -16.67 -8.67 5.32
CA ARG A 177 -15.62 -7.73 4.87
C ARG A 177 -15.41 -7.79 3.36
N ILE A 178 -15.54 -8.97 2.74
CA ILE A 178 -15.42 -9.14 1.29
C ILE A 178 -16.57 -8.41 0.58
N HIS A 179 -17.80 -8.58 1.06
CA HIS A 179 -18.98 -7.86 0.54
C HIS A 179 -18.80 -6.34 0.64
N THR A 180 -18.41 -5.86 1.82
CA THR A 180 -18.17 -4.43 2.08
C THR A 180 -17.08 -3.87 1.17
N SER A 181 -16.00 -4.62 0.95
CA SER A 181 -14.91 -4.21 0.06
C SER A 181 -15.33 -4.18 -1.41
N ALA A 182 -16.11 -5.16 -1.86
CA ALA A 182 -16.66 -5.20 -3.22
C ALA A 182 -17.62 -4.02 -3.49
N ILE A 183 -18.45 -3.63 -2.51
CA ILE A 183 -19.23 -2.38 -2.59
C ILE A 183 -18.29 -1.16 -2.68
N GLY A 184 -17.19 -1.17 -1.93
CA GLY A 184 -16.15 -0.14 -2.02
C GLY A 184 -15.52 -0.01 -3.41
N CYS A 185 -15.39 -1.12 -4.14
CA CYS A 185 -14.95 -1.11 -5.54
C CYS A 185 -15.96 -0.36 -6.42
N ILE A 186 -17.26 -0.63 -6.27
CA ILE A 186 -18.32 0.07 -7.02
C ILE A 186 -18.31 1.58 -6.73
N LYS A 187 -18.07 1.99 -5.48
CA LYS A 187 -17.98 3.41 -5.11
C LYS A 187 -16.72 4.12 -5.63
N ALA A 188 -15.72 3.36 -6.07
CA ALA A 188 -14.48 3.89 -6.60
C ALA A 188 -14.52 4.14 -8.12
N LEU A 189 -15.46 3.48 -8.81
CA LEU A 189 -15.82 3.73 -10.21
C LEU A 189 -16.68 5.00 -10.32
#